data_AF-A0A7C6TIN6-F1
#
_entry.id   AF-A0A7C6TIN6-F1
#
_cell.length_a   1.000
_cell.length_b   1.000
_cell.length_c   1.000
_cell.angle_alpha   90.00
_cell.angle_beta   90.00
_cell.angle_gamma   90.00
#
_symmetry.space_group_name_H-M   'P 1'
#
loop_
_entity.id
_entity.type
_entity.pdbx_description
1 polymer ?
#
loop_
_entity_poly.entity_id
_entity_poly.type
_entity_poly.pdbx_seq_one_letter_code
_entity_poly.pdbx_strand_id
1 'polypeptide(L)'
;MSNPGQPEIKRGDKGTAVLRAQRALRRTPDLSVEVDGDFGPDTEAGVKRFQKGAGLDDDGIVGKDTWEALPNGGPMPLLKSGSKGDVVRDLQEVLAAGADSGDWPSPGEADGDFGAETKKSVEGFQKWGKVDADGIVGDKTWAVPLHATNSTLETAVGLDWADD
;
A
#
# COMPACT_ATOMS: atom_id res chain seq x y z
N MET A 1 2.56 -0.04 -13.49
CA MET A 1 3.62 0.93 -13.85
C MET A 1 4.84 0.73 -12.96
N SER A 2 6.04 0.58 -13.54
CA SER A 2 7.32 0.39 -12.81
C SER A 2 7.82 1.68 -12.15
N ASN A 3 9.03 1.66 -11.57
CA ASN A 3 9.65 2.80 -10.87
C ASN A 3 10.78 3.45 -11.70
N PRO A 4 10.50 4.22 -12.77
CA PRO A 4 11.54 4.79 -13.63
C PRO A 4 12.35 5.89 -12.93
N GLY A 5 13.64 5.98 -13.30
CA GLY A 5 14.53 7.07 -12.88
C GLY A 5 14.91 7.07 -11.40
N GLN A 6 14.72 5.97 -10.68
CA GLN A 6 15.17 5.84 -9.30
C GLN A 6 16.69 5.57 -9.22
N PRO A 7 17.38 6.10 -8.19
CA PRO A 7 18.78 5.77 -7.94
C PRO A 7 18.93 4.31 -7.51
N GLU A 8 20.12 3.75 -7.71
CA GLU A 8 20.49 2.50 -7.06
C GLU A 8 20.49 2.71 -5.54
N ILE A 9 19.85 1.79 -4.82
CA ILE A 9 19.82 1.80 -3.35
C ILE A 9 20.20 0.41 -2.80
N LYS A 10 20.84 0.41 -1.64
CA LYS A 10 21.32 -0.79 -0.93
C LYS A 10 21.30 -0.59 0.57
N ARG A 11 21.61 -1.65 1.31
CA ARG A 11 21.67 -1.62 2.77
C ARG A 11 22.52 -0.46 3.30
N GLY A 12 21.94 0.27 4.25
CA GLY A 12 22.53 1.47 4.84
C GLY A 12 22.04 2.79 4.22
N ASP A 13 21.45 2.74 3.03
CA ASP A 13 20.83 3.92 2.41
C ASP A 13 19.54 4.30 3.14
N LYS A 14 19.18 5.58 3.01
CA LYS A 14 17.98 6.15 3.64
C LYS A 14 17.30 7.16 2.71
N GLY A 15 16.00 7.36 2.92
CA GLY A 15 15.25 8.46 2.29
C GLY A 15 14.16 7.99 1.34
N THR A 16 13.76 8.89 0.43
CA THR A 16 12.54 8.73 -0.38
C THR A 16 12.60 7.58 -1.37
N ALA A 17 13.78 7.28 -1.93
CA ALA A 17 13.97 6.12 -2.79
C ALA A 17 13.78 4.80 -2.00
N VAL A 18 14.28 4.74 -0.77
CA VAL A 18 14.11 3.58 0.12
C VAL A 18 12.64 3.39 0.49
N LEU A 19 11.94 4.47 0.89
CA LEU A 19 10.49 4.44 1.14
C LEU A 19 9.72 3.89 -0.06
N ARG A 20 10.10 4.32 -1.27
CA ARG A 20 9.48 3.84 -2.51
C ARG A 20 9.74 2.35 -2.74
N ALA A 21 10.97 1.87 -2.54
CA ALA A 21 11.25 0.43 -2.64
C ALA A 21 10.49 -0.38 -1.59
N GLN A 22 10.46 0.07 -0.33
CA GLN A 22 9.74 -0.62 0.75
C GLN A 22 8.23 -0.70 0.48
N ARG A 23 7.61 0.37 -0.03
CA ARG A 23 6.21 0.34 -0.49
C ARG A 23 6.00 -0.65 -1.62
N ALA A 24 6.89 -0.64 -2.62
CA ALA A 24 6.81 -1.59 -3.74
C ALA A 24 6.92 -3.04 -3.24
N LEU A 25 7.87 -3.32 -2.37
CA LEU A 25 8.06 -4.65 -1.78
C LEU A 25 6.82 -5.08 -0.98
N ARG A 26 6.22 -4.19 -0.19
CA ARG A 26 4.99 -4.47 0.57
C ARG A 26 3.76 -4.75 -0.31
N ARG A 27 3.77 -4.25 -1.55
CA ARG A 27 2.73 -4.53 -2.56
C ARG A 27 2.98 -5.84 -3.31
N THR A 28 4.17 -6.43 -3.19
CA THR A 28 4.44 -7.76 -3.72
C THR A 28 3.82 -8.82 -2.80
N PRO A 29 3.09 -9.80 -3.33
CA PRO A 29 2.58 -10.93 -2.55
C PRO A 29 3.68 -11.61 -1.73
N ASP A 30 3.34 -12.07 -0.53
CA ASP A 30 4.23 -12.81 0.39
C ASP A 30 5.43 -12.03 0.95
N LEU A 31 5.55 -10.74 0.64
CA LEU A 31 6.57 -9.85 1.22
C LEU A 31 5.95 -8.88 2.22
N SER A 32 6.50 -8.87 3.43
CA SER A 32 6.17 -7.90 4.47
C SER A 32 7.45 -7.17 4.85
N VAL A 33 7.52 -5.89 4.51
CA VAL A 33 8.65 -5.00 4.79
C VAL A 33 8.11 -3.74 5.46
N GLU A 34 8.78 -3.29 6.51
CA GLU A 34 8.46 -2.03 7.17
C GLU A 34 8.84 -0.85 6.26
N VAL A 35 7.96 0.16 6.18
CA VAL A 35 8.16 1.36 5.37
C VAL A 35 8.61 2.50 6.28
N ASP A 36 9.86 2.44 6.72
CA ASP A 36 10.50 3.40 7.62
C ASP A 36 11.46 4.38 6.90
N GLY A 37 11.79 4.09 5.65
CA GLY A 37 12.74 4.85 4.84
C GLY A 37 14.19 4.54 5.14
N ASP A 38 14.46 3.50 5.92
CA ASP A 38 15.79 3.00 6.26
C ASP A 38 16.03 1.64 5.60
N PHE A 39 17.06 1.53 4.76
CA PHE A 39 17.37 0.28 4.08
C PHE A 39 18.13 -0.65 5.05
N GLY A 40 17.37 -1.28 5.94
CA GLY A 40 17.85 -2.22 6.94
C GLY A 40 18.02 -3.67 6.43
N PRO A 41 18.42 -4.60 7.32
CA PRO A 41 18.55 -6.02 6.98
C PRO A 41 17.23 -6.65 6.53
N ASP A 42 16.09 -6.21 7.07
CA ASP A 42 14.77 -6.73 6.67
C ASP A 42 14.38 -6.27 5.27
N THR A 43 14.70 -5.03 4.91
CA THR A 43 14.53 -4.53 3.54
C THR A 43 15.44 -5.29 2.57
N GLU A 44 16.71 -5.52 2.92
CA GLU A 44 17.64 -6.32 2.11
C GLU A 44 17.12 -7.74 1.89
N ALA A 45 16.62 -8.40 2.94
CA ALA A 45 16.04 -9.73 2.84
C ALA A 45 14.79 -9.74 1.94
N GLY A 46 13.93 -8.71 2.04
CA GLY A 46 12.78 -8.52 1.17
C GLY A 46 13.17 -8.36 -0.31
N VAL A 47 14.19 -7.55 -0.59
CA VAL A 47 14.72 -7.35 -1.94
C VAL A 47 15.25 -8.65 -2.52
N LYS A 48 16.05 -9.42 -1.77
CA LYS A 48 16.59 -10.70 -2.24
C LYS A 48 15.48 -11.72 -2.54
N ARG A 49 14.45 -11.79 -1.68
CA ARG A 49 13.29 -12.66 -1.91
C ARG A 49 12.53 -12.25 -3.18
N PHE A 50 12.34 -10.94 -3.37
CA PHE A 50 11.73 -10.40 -4.58
C PHE A 50 12.54 -10.75 -5.82
N GLN A 51 13.85 -10.43 -5.83
CA GLN A 51 14.76 -10.71 -6.95
C GLN A 51 14.73 -12.18 -7.32
N LYS A 52 14.83 -13.08 -6.33
CA LYS A 52 14.72 -14.52 -6.56
C LYS A 52 13.39 -14.94 -7.17
N GLY A 53 12.27 -14.38 -6.71
CA GLY A 53 10.95 -14.63 -7.27
C GLY A 53 10.77 -14.10 -8.69
N ALA A 54 11.44 -12.99 -9.01
CA ALA A 54 11.43 -12.34 -10.32
C ALA A 54 12.49 -12.90 -11.30
N GLY A 55 13.34 -13.84 -10.87
CA GLY A 55 14.41 -14.40 -11.70
C GLY A 55 15.58 -13.44 -11.96
N LEU A 56 15.81 -12.48 -11.06
CA LEU A 56 16.93 -11.55 -11.08
C LEU A 56 18.09 -12.04 -10.20
N ASP A 57 19.27 -11.43 -10.34
CA ASP A 57 20.39 -11.64 -9.41
C ASP A 57 19.98 -11.21 -7.98
N ASP A 58 20.13 -12.09 -6.99
CA ASP A 58 19.71 -11.87 -5.59
C ASP A 58 20.78 -11.16 -4.75
N ASP A 59 21.39 -10.13 -5.31
CA ASP A 59 22.47 -9.35 -4.69
C ASP A 59 21.99 -8.46 -3.54
N GLY A 60 20.68 -8.24 -3.39
CA GLY A 60 20.08 -7.37 -2.37
C GLY A 60 20.18 -5.88 -2.69
N ILE A 61 20.54 -5.52 -3.93
CA ILE A 61 20.66 -4.16 -4.42
C ILE A 61 19.46 -3.86 -5.33
N VAL A 62 18.78 -2.73 -5.07
CA VAL A 62 17.71 -2.28 -5.96
C VAL A 62 18.33 -1.43 -7.06
N GLY A 63 18.88 -2.12 -8.06
CA GLY A 63 19.37 -1.54 -9.31
C GLY A 63 18.25 -1.33 -10.34
N LYS A 64 18.63 -0.93 -11.55
CA LYS A 64 17.69 -0.64 -12.65
C LYS A 64 16.72 -1.79 -12.91
N ASP A 65 17.24 -3.02 -13.06
CA ASP A 65 16.42 -4.18 -13.40
C ASP A 65 15.45 -4.54 -12.27
N THR A 66 15.90 -4.43 -11.01
CA THR A 66 15.05 -4.58 -9.83
C THR A 66 13.94 -3.51 -9.80
N TRP A 67 14.26 -2.25 -10.12
CA TRP A 67 13.27 -1.16 -10.18
C TRP A 67 12.22 -1.33 -11.27
N GLU A 68 12.62 -1.89 -12.42
CA GLU A 68 11.72 -2.18 -13.54
C GLU A 68 10.76 -3.33 -13.22
N ALA A 69 11.25 -4.35 -12.49
CA ALA A 69 10.46 -5.49 -12.06
C ALA A 69 9.52 -5.17 -10.88
N LEU A 70 9.92 -4.27 -9.97
CA LEU A 70 9.10 -3.91 -8.81
C LEU A 70 7.78 -3.25 -9.23
N PRO A 71 6.67 -3.53 -8.52
CA PRO A 71 5.44 -2.77 -8.70
C PRO A 71 5.66 -1.30 -8.33
N ASN A 72 4.72 -0.43 -8.71
CA ASN A 72 4.82 1.00 -8.36
C ASN A 72 4.95 1.14 -6.84
N GLY A 73 6.01 1.78 -6.37
CA GLY A 73 6.23 2.11 -4.97
C GLY A 73 5.88 3.56 -4.63
N GLY A 74 5.22 4.27 -5.54
CA GLY A 74 4.71 5.61 -5.29
C GLY A 74 3.79 5.65 -4.07
N PRO A 75 3.75 6.78 -3.35
CA PRO A 75 2.81 6.94 -2.23
C PRO A 75 1.40 6.64 -2.73
N MET A 76 0.62 5.92 -1.91
CA MET A 76 -0.79 5.72 -2.21
C MET A 76 -1.48 7.09 -2.34
N PRO A 77 -2.46 7.23 -3.23
CA PRO A 77 -3.15 8.51 -3.40
C PRO A 77 -3.84 8.91 -2.10
N LEU A 78 -3.76 10.21 -1.80
CA LEU A 78 -4.50 10.78 -0.69
C LEU A 78 -5.98 10.89 -1.09
N LEU A 79 -6.82 10.02 -0.54
CA LEU A 79 -8.27 10.07 -0.81
C LEU A 79 -8.97 10.87 0.28
N LYS A 80 -9.84 11.79 -0.14
CA LYS A 80 -10.61 12.66 0.76
C LYS A 80 -11.96 12.97 0.12
N SER A 81 -12.84 13.66 0.83
CA SER A 81 -14.12 14.08 0.25
C SER A 81 -13.94 14.84 -1.06
N GLY A 82 -14.65 14.39 -2.10
CA GLY A 82 -14.55 14.89 -3.47
C GLY A 82 -13.49 14.20 -4.33
N SER A 83 -12.67 13.30 -3.80
CA SER A 83 -11.88 12.35 -4.60
C SER A 83 -12.82 11.42 -5.36
N LYS A 84 -12.45 11.06 -6.58
CA LYS A 84 -13.25 10.19 -7.45
C LYS A 84 -12.36 9.24 -8.25
N GLY A 85 -12.93 8.13 -8.72
CA GLY A 85 -12.29 7.18 -9.62
C GLY A 85 -12.22 5.77 -9.06
N ASP A 86 -11.59 4.86 -9.82
CA ASP A 86 -11.59 3.44 -9.51
C ASP A 86 -11.00 3.15 -8.13
N VAL A 87 -9.91 3.82 -7.74
CA VAL A 87 -9.32 3.66 -6.40
C VAL A 87 -10.26 4.00 -5.24
N VAL A 88 -11.24 4.90 -5.47
CA VAL A 88 -12.26 5.22 -4.45
C VAL A 88 -13.31 4.11 -4.41
N ARG A 89 -13.68 3.55 -5.56
CA ARG A 89 -14.59 2.41 -5.65
C ARG A 89 -14.00 1.19 -4.97
N ASP A 90 -12.75 0.85 -5.27
CA ASP A 90 -12.06 -0.29 -4.67
C ASP A 90 -11.92 -0.12 -3.15
N LEU A 91 -11.61 1.10 -2.69
CA LEU A 91 -11.63 1.45 -1.27
C LEU A 91 -13.02 1.22 -0.66
N GLN A 92 -14.09 1.66 -1.31
CA GLN A 92 -15.47 1.48 -0.84
C GLN A 92 -15.82 -0.01 -0.76
N GLU A 93 -15.42 -0.84 -1.74
CA GLU A 93 -15.66 -2.28 -1.72
C GLU A 93 -14.95 -2.97 -0.57
N VAL A 94 -13.66 -2.64 -0.36
CA VAL A 94 -12.87 -3.21 0.74
C VAL A 94 -13.42 -2.78 2.10
N LEU A 95 -13.77 -1.50 2.27
CA LEU A 95 -14.37 -0.98 3.50
C LEU A 95 -15.75 -1.57 3.75
N ALA A 96 -16.56 -1.80 2.70
CA ALA A 96 -17.86 -2.45 2.82
C ALA A 96 -17.72 -3.91 3.22
N ALA A 97 -16.79 -4.66 2.61
CA ALA A 97 -16.51 -6.05 2.95
C ALA A 97 -16.00 -6.22 4.38
N GLY A 98 -15.21 -5.25 4.88
CA GLY A 98 -14.72 -5.27 6.26
C GLY A 98 -15.70 -4.70 7.30
N ALA A 99 -16.70 -3.91 6.89
CA ALA A 99 -17.63 -3.22 7.80
C ALA A 99 -18.37 -4.18 8.75
N ASP A 100 -18.71 -5.38 8.27
CA ASP A 100 -19.36 -6.41 9.08
C ASP A 100 -18.48 -6.92 10.24
N SER A 101 -17.15 -6.87 10.07
CA SER A 101 -16.16 -7.34 11.05
C SER A 101 -15.55 -6.22 11.89
N GLY A 102 -15.80 -4.97 11.50
CA GLY A 102 -14.94 -3.84 11.80
C GLY A 102 -15.47 -2.82 12.80
N ASP A 103 -16.74 -2.89 13.19
CA ASP A 103 -17.39 -1.86 14.00
C ASP A 103 -17.30 -0.44 13.38
N TRP A 104 -17.28 -0.33 12.04
CA TRP A 104 -17.38 0.94 11.32
C TRP A 104 -18.57 0.93 10.35
N PRO A 105 -19.18 2.10 10.06
CA PRO A 105 -20.35 2.17 9.18
C PRO A 105 -19.96 1.84 7.73
N SER A 106 -20.89 1.26 6.97
CA SER A 106 -20.70 1.02 5.53
C SER A 106 -20.39 2.33 4.78
N PRO A 107 -19.46 2.31 3.80
CA PRO A 107 -19.07 3.50 3.03
C PRO A 107 -20.11 3.98 2.01
N GLY A 108 -21.25 3.28 1.88
CA GLY A 108 -22.28 3.51 0.87
C GLY A 108 -22.14 2.54 -0.30
N GLU A 109 -22.79 2.86 -1.42
CA GLU A 109 -22.55 2.14 -2.69
C GLU A 109 -21.12 2.41 -3.18
N ALA A 110 -20.49 1.40 -3.78
CA ALA A 110 -19.17 1.52 -4.38
C ALA A 110 -19.29 2.25 -5.74
N ASP A 111 -19.61 3.53 -5.69
CA ASP A 111 -19.88 4.40 -6.84
C ASP A 111 -18.62 5.10 -7.37
N GLY A 112 -17.49 4.97 -6.68
CA GLY A 112 -16.24 5.64 -7.02
C GLY A 112 -16.22 7.12 -6.66
N ASP A 113 -17.17 7.60 -5.86
CA ASP A 113 -17.27 8.98 -5.39
C ASP A 113 -17.06 9.04 -3.87
N PHE A 114 -16.01 9.76 -3.42
CA PHE A 114 -15.72 9.87 -2.00
C PHE A 114 -16.68 10.87 -1.34
N GLY A 115 -17.85 10.37 -0.95
CA GLY A 115 -18.94 11.11 -0.33
C GLY A 115 -18.84 11.21 1.19
N ALA A 116 -19.91 11.73 1.81
CA ALA A 116 -20.02 11.87 3.25
C ALA A 116 -20.11 10.52 3.98
N GLU A 117 -20.72 9.52 3.34
CA GLU A 117 -20.83 8.15 3.89
C GLU A 117 -19.47 7.45 3.88
N THR A 118 -18.77 7.49 2.74
CA THR A 118 -17.39 6.97 2.62
C THR A 118 -16.46 7.64 3.64
N LYS A 119 -16.56 8.96 3.85
CA LYS A 119 -15.79 9.66 4.89
C LYS A 119 -16.06 9.11 6.29
N LYS A 120 -17.33 8.90 6.66
CA LYS A 120 -17.69 8.33 7.99
C LYS A 120 -17.16 6.91 8.16
N SER A 121 -17.21 6.11 7.10
CA SER A 121 -16.65 4.75 7.08
C SER A 121 -15.14 4.78 7.29
N VAL A 122 -14.43 5.64 6.55
CA VAL A 122 -12.98 5.86 6.72
C VAL A 122 -12.64 6.33 8.13
N GLU A 123 -13.37 7.29 8.69
CA GLU A 123 -13.15 7.74 10.08
C GLU A 123 -13.34 6.61 11.10
N GLY A 124 -14.33 5.73 10.88
CA GLY A 124 -14.56 4.54 11.70
C GLY A 124 -13.41 3.53 11.58
N PHE A 125 -13.01 3.22 10.34
CA PHE A 125 -11.89 2.34 10.04
C PHE A 125 -10.58 2.85 10.64
N GLN A 126 -10.32 4.15 10.54
CA GLN A 126 -9.15 4.79 11.14
C GLN A 126 -9.14 4.65 12.67
N LYS A 127 -10.29 4.88 13.33
CA LYS A 127 -10.42 4.68 14.78
C LYS A 127 -10.15 3.23 15.18
N TRP A 128 -10.70 2.28 14.41
CA TRP A 128 -10.48 0.87 14.63
C TRP A 128 -9.01 0.48 14.46
N GLY A 129 -8.37 0.98 13.41
CA GLY A 129 -6.94 0.82 13.11
C GLY A 129 -6.01 1.60 14.06
N LYS A 130 -6.56 2.36 15.02
CA LYS A 130 -5.83 3.22 15.95
C LYS A 130 -4.92 4.24 15.27
N VAL A 131 -5.35 4.75 14.11
CA VAL A 131 -4.69 5.86 13.41
C VAL A 131 -5.52 7.15 13.54
N ASP A 132 -4.95 8.27 13.11
CA ASP A 132 -5.63 9.57 13.12
C ASP A 132 -6.94 9.49 12.31
N ALA A 133 -8.08 9.73 12.98
CA ALA A 133 -9.41 9.62 12.40
C ALA A 133 -9.86 10.94 11.75
N ASP A 134 -9.12 11.36 10.73
CA ASP A 134 -9.32 12.62 9.99
C ASP A 134 -10.28 12.50 8.79
N GLY A 135 -10.69 11.29 8.44
CA GLY A 135 -11.51 10.99 7.28
C GLY A 135 -10.76 11.13 5.95
N ILE A 136 -9.44 11.08 5.98
CA ILE A 136 -8.54 11.16 4.82
C ILE A 136 -7.72 9.87 4.74
N VAL A 137 -7.81 9.16 3.62
CA VAL A 137 -7.03 7.93 3.41
C VAL A 137 -5.65 8.29 2.89
N GLY A 138 -4.70 8.43 3.81
CA GLY A 138 -3.27 8.60 3.54
C GLY A 138 -2.45 7.36 3.90
N ASP A 139 -1.12 7.42 3.74
CA ASP A 139 -0.22 6.27 3.98
C ASP A 139 -0.49 5.53 5.31
N LYS A 140 -0.78 6.27 6.39
CA LYS A 140 -1.12 5.67 7.70
C LYS A 140 -2.40 4.82 7.63
N THR A 141 -3.44 5.31 6.95
CA THR A 141 -4.71 4.62 6.78
C THR A 141 -4.57 3.44 5.82
N TRP A 142 -3.82 3.62 4.73
CA TRP A 142 -3.46 2.54 3.80
C TRP A 142 -2.67 1.42 4.49
N ALA A 143 -1.84 1.76 5.46
CA ALA A 143 -1.05 0.79 6.22
C ALA A 143 -1.84 0.03 7.30
N VAL A 144 -3.10 0.40 7.58
CA VAL A 144 -3.93 -0.29 8.59
C VAL A 144 -4.20 -1.73 8.13
N PRO A 145 -3.95 -2.74 8.98
CA PRO A 145 -4.22 -4.14 8.67
C PRO A 145 -5.72 -4.45 8.68
N LEU A 146 -6.21 -5.17 7.68
CA LEU A 146 -7.55 -5.77 7.67
C LEU A 146 -7.48 -7.16 8.33
N HIS A 147 -8.44 -7.52 9.17
CA HIS A 147 -8.33 -8.72 10.03
C HIS A 147 -8.47 -10.05 9.24
N ALA A 148 -7.82 -11.09 9.80
CA ALA A 148 -7.70 -12.52 9.41
C ALA A 148 -6.66 -12.93 8.36
N THR A 149 -6.10 -12.05 7.52
CA THR A 149 -5.19 -12.49 6.42
C THR A 149 -3.86 -11.73 6.29
N ASN A 150 -3.36 -11.05 7.34
CA ASN A 150 -2.11 -10.26 7.28
C ASN A 150 -2.08 -9.20 6.15
N SER A 151 -3.23 -8.87 5.55
CA SER A 151 -3.34 -7.93 4.43
C SER A 151 -3.65 -6.54 4.95
N THR A 152 -3.07 -5.49 4.35
CA THR A 152 -3.38 -4.09 4.71
C THR A 152 -4.40 -3.51 3.74
N LEU A 153 -4.99 -2.36 4.07
CA LEU A 153 -5.88 -1.64 3.16
C LEU A 153 -5.19 -1.35 1.81
N GLU A 154 -3.90 -1.02 1.86
CA GLU A 154 -3.02 -0.85 0.69
C GLU A 154 -2.94 -2.13 -0.16
N THR A 155 -2.73 -3.29 0.47
CA THR A 155 -2.66 -4.56 -0.25
C THR A 155 -4.04 -4.94 -0.80
N ALA A 156 -5.12 -4.80 -0.03
CA ALA A 156 -6.45 -5.17 -0.48
C ALA A 156 -6.92 -4.33 -1.68
N VAL A 157 -6.69 -3.01 -1.66
CA VAL A 157 -7.03 -2.12 -2.78
C VAL A 157 -6.01 -2.22 -3.91
N GLY A 158 -4.73 -2.42 -3.60
CA GLY A 158 -3.66 -2.50 -4.59
C GLY A 158 -3.57 -3.81 -5.35
N LEU A 159 -4.16 -4.91 -4.85
CA LEU A 159 -4.18 -6.21 -5.51
C LEU A 159 -5.13 -6.25 -6.73
N ASP A 160 -6.25 -5.51 -6.71
CA ASP A 160 -7.16 -5.36 -7.87
C ASP A 160 -6.66 -4.34 -8.90
N TRP A 161 -5.67 -3.53 -8.54
CA TRP A 161 -5.00 -2.59 -9.46
C TRP A 161 -3.95 -3.27 -10.36
N ALA A 162 -3.79 -4.59 -10.26
CA ALA A 162 -2.96 -5.39 -11.15
C ALA A 162 -3.85 -6.08 -12.21
N ASP A 163 -3.89 -5.47 -13.40
CA ASP A 163 -4.51 -5.93 -14.67
C ASP A 163 -6.04 -5.78 -14.82
N ASP A 164 -6.47 -4.77 -15.59
CA ASP A 164 -6.92 -4.93 -16.99
C ASP A 164 -6.49 -3.71 -17.84
#